data_AF-A0A414R488-F1
#
_entry.id   AF-A0A414R488-F1
#
_cell.length_a   1.000
_cell.length_b   1.000
_cell.length_c   1.000
_cell.angle_alpha   90.00
_cell.angle_beta   90.00
_cell.angle_gamma   90.00
#
_symmetry.space_group_name_H-M   'P 1'
#
loop_
_entity.id
_entity.type
_entity.pdbx_description
1 polymer ?
#
loop_
_entity_poly.entity_id
_entity_poly.type
_entity_poly.pdbx_seq_one_letter_code
_entity_poly.pdbx_strand_id
1 'polypeptide(L)'
;MTDRKKFIMLILFSILFPLVIGSVCVLVNGNKISKAKSSGKTILVDNKNYSFEMDMENFIFYVLMAQMDESEPEELLKAKSVIIRTYILYKMKDKAQIAASDLGMEYRNYVELKNSRFQDFCRENIKSPKGMAAYFTGIGSYKIYNEKNKKIKRIVDKTKGKIIKKQGETILPLFHNISNGKTRLGEEILGKKYSYLKSVICQNDIKEKEYLCTRYLTVNEFKEKLSANGIVVFKDGKEILKNIKDKKEIINLITVEKDKEGYALKIRIGDTVVLADDFSKALGLNSTDMSIEEYEKGIRITTKGNGHGFGMSISYARYLAGHGKPWQEILSTFYDGKIVEY
;
A
#
# COMPACT_ATOMS: atom_id res chain seq x y z
N MET A 1 1.46 -0.11 -67.91
CA MET A 1 0.62 0.53 -66.87
C MET A 1 0.93 2.01 -66.87
N THR A 2 -0.03 2.87 -67.23
CA THR A 2 0.17 4.34 -67.27
C THR A 2 0.54 4.89 -65.88
N ASP A 3 1.38 5.93 -65.80
CA ASP A 3 1.84 6.51 -64.53
C ASP A 3 0.70 6.90 -63.59
N ARG A 4 -0.45 7.29 -64.16
CA ARG A 4 -1.68 7.55 -63.41
C ARG A 4 -2.20 6.32 -62.66
N LYS A 5 -2.09 5.11 -63.23
CA LYS A 5 -2.49 3.85 -62.55
C LYS A 5 -1.51 3.48 -61.42
N LYS A 6 -0.21 3.75 -61.59
CA LYS A 6 0.80 3.55 -60.52
C LYS A 6 0.57 4.53 -59.36
N PHE A 7 0.28 5.79 -59.66
CA PHE A 7 -0.01 6.81 -58.64
C PHE A 7 -1.29 6.51 -57.86
N ILE A 8 -2.36 6.09 -58.54
CA ILE A 8 -3.62 5.66 -57.89
C ILE A 8 -3.40 4.41 -57.02
N MET A 9 -2.61 3.44 -57.48
CA MET A 9 -2.24 2.26 -56.67
C MET A 9 -1.46 2.64 -55.41
N LEU A 10 -0.56 3.64 -55.50
CA LEU A 10 0.26 4.08 -54.38
C LEU A 10 -0.58 4.81 -53.32
N ILE A 11 -1.58 5.60 -53.75
CA ILE A 11 -2.57 6.23 -52.86
C ILE A 11 -3.50 5.18 -52.23
N LEU A 12 -3.97 4.20 -53.01
CA LEU A 12 -4.79 3.12 -52.47
C LEU A 12 -4.01 2.30 -51.44
N PHE A 13 -2.73 2.00 -51.69
CA PHE A 13 -1.88 1.31 -50.74
C PHE A 13 -1.66 2.13 -49.47
N SER A 14 -1.40 3.44 -49.56
CA SER A 14 -1.21 4.28 -48.37
C SER A 14 -2.47 4.44 -47.51
N ILE A 15 -3.67 4.26 -48.10
CA ILE A 15 -4.95 4.31 -47.38
C ILE A 15 -5.35 2.92 -46.84
N LEU A 16 -5.22 1.86 -47.63
CA LEU A 16 -5.61 0.50 -47.23
C LEU A 16 -4.61 -0.16 -46.28
N PHE A 17 -3.31 0.13 -46.41
CA PHE A 17 -2.28 -0.50 -45.59
C PHE A 17 -2.45 -0.19 -44.08
N PRO A 18 -2.72 1.06 -43.65
CA PRO A 18 -3.05 1.35 -42.25
C PRO A 18 -4.33 0.67 -41.76
N LEU A 19 -5.37 0.57 -42.61
CA LEU A 19 -6.65 -0.06 -42.26
C LEU A 19 -6.52 -1.58 -42.06
N VAL A 20 -5.75 -2.23 -42.93
CA VAL A 20 -5.47 -3.67 -42.85
C VAL A 20 -4.59 -3.96 -41.64
N ILE A 21 -3.54 -3.16 -41.40
CA ILE A 21 -2.72 -3.30 -40.19
C ILE A 21 -3.54 -3.05 -38.93
N GLY A 22 -4.39 -2.03 -38.90
CA GLY A 22 -5.28 -1.76 -37.78
C GLY A 22 -6.20 -2.94 -37.48
N SER A 23 -6.82 -3.51 -38.52
CA SER A 23 -7.71 -4.67 -38.40
C SER A 23 -6.96 -5.93 -37.95
N VAL A 24 -5.78 -6.19 -38.49
CA VAL A 24 -4.92 -7.32 -38.08
C VAL A 24 -4.41 -7.13 -36.66
N CYS A 25 -4.04 -5.92 -36.24
CA CYS A 25 -3.66 -5.62 -34.86
C CYS A 25 -4.82 -5.84 -33.89
N VAL A 26 -6.05 -5.46 -34.26
CA VAL A 26 -7.26 -5.72 -33.45
C VAL A 26 -7.54 -7.22 -33.37
N LEU A 27 -7.44 -7.96 -34.46
CA LEU A 27 -7.65 -9.42 -34.50
C LEU A 27 -6.58 -10.20 -33.72
N VAL A 28 -5.31 -9.80 -33.83
CA VAL A 28 -4.19 -10.44 -33.13
C VAL A 28 -4.19 -10.09 -31.64
N ASN A 29 -4.61 -8.88 -31.25
CA ASN A 29 -4.67 -8.46 -29.84
C ASN A 29 -5.99 -8.82 -29.14
N GLY A 30 -7.09 -9.01 -29.88
CA GLY A 30 -8.43 -9.23 -29.33
C GLY A 30 -8.65 -10.60 -28.68
N ASN A 31 -7.82 -11.60 -29.00
CA ASN A 31 -8.11 -13.01 -28.69
C ASN A 31 -7.27 -13.66 -27.58
N LYS A 32 -6.63 -12.90 -26.69
CA LYS A 32 -5.94 -13.48 -25.52
C LYS A 32 -6.25 -12.75 -24.21
N ILE A 33 -7.54 -12.66 -23.89
CA ILE A 33 -7.96 -12.56 -22.49
C ILE A 33 -8.20 -14.00 -22.04
N SER A 34 -7.22 -14.60 -21.37
CA SER A 34 -7.45 -15.85 -20.66
C SER A 34 -8.64 -15.62 -19.73
N LYS A 35 -9.75 -16.36 -19.93
CA LYS A 35 -10.84 -16.41 -18.95
C LYS A 35 -10.29 -17.00 -17.66
N ALA A 36 -9.74 -16.14 -16.80
CA ALA A 36 -9.32 -16.55 -15.47
C ALA A 36 -10.56 -17.11 -14.76
N LYS A 37 -10.43 -18.30 -14.18
CA LYS A 37 -11.51 -18.90 -13.38
C LYS A 37 -11.84 -17.93 -12.24
N SER A 38 -13.06 -17.42 -12.24
CA SER A 38 -13.53 -16.46 -11.24
C SER A 38 -13.42 -17.04 -9.84
N SER A 39 -13.08 -16.17 -8.90
CA SER A 39 -13.09 -16.42 -7.46
C SER A 39 -14.49 -16.45 -6.85
N GLY A 40 -15.52 -16.01 -7.61
CA GLY A 40 -16.87 -15.79 -7.08
C GLY A 40 -16.98 -14.53 -6.19
N LYS A 41 -15.91 -13.72 -6.10
CA LYS A 41 -15.85 -12.47 -5.34
C LYS A 41 -15.47 -11.31 -6.28
N THR A 42 -16.24 -10.23 -6.21
CA THR A 42 -16.13 -9.10 -7.15
C THR A 42 -15.79 -7.80 -6.42
N ILE A 43 -14.90 -7.02 -7.01
CA ILE A 43 -14.56 -5.66 -6.60
C ILE A 43 -15.16 -4.68 -7.60
N LEU A 44 -15.93 -3.72 -7.10
CA LEU A 44 -16.39 -2.57 -7.89
C LEU A 44 -15.29 -1.52 -7.90
N VAL A 45 -14.67 -1.31 -9.04
CA VAL A 45 -13.59 -0.34 -9.23
C VAL A 45 -14.14 0.90 -9.91
N ASP A 46 -14.23 1.98 -9.14
CA ASP A 46 -14.63 3.29 -9.67
C ASP A 46 -13.42 4.05 -10.20
N ASN A 47 -13.49 4.43 -11.47
CA ASN A 47 -12.66 5.46 -12.06
C ASN A 47 -13.54 6.69 -12.28
N LYS A 48 -13.01 7.91 -12.17
CA LYS A 48 -13.77 9.19 -12.15
C LYS A 48 -14.91 9.30 -13.18
N ASN A 49 -14.82 8.59 -14.31
CA ASN A 49 -15.77 8.61 -15.41
C ASN A 49 -16.56 7.30 -15.61
N TYR A 50 -16.17 6.18 -15.00
CA TYR A 50 -16.84 4.88 -15.16
C TYR A 50 -16.50 3.93 -14.02
N SER A 51 -17.46 3.09 -13.65
CA SER A 51 -17.28 1.97 -12.74
C SER A 51 -17.20 0.66 -13.52
N PHE A 52 -16.41 -0.29 -13.06
CA PHE A 52 -16.36 -1.62 -13.66
C PHE A 52 -16.12 -2.71 -12.62
N GLU A 53 -16.56 -3.92 -12.94
CA GLU A 53 -16.38 -5.09 -12.09
C GLU A 53 -15.03 -5.77 -12.35
N MET A 54 -14.35 -6.15 -11.27
CA MET A 54 -13.10 -6.90 -11.33
C MET A 54 -13.14 -8.09 -10.38
N ASP A 55 -12.71 -9.26 -10.84
CA ASP A 55 -12.52 -10.41 -9.95
C ASP A 55 -11.50 -10.09 -8.85
N MET A 56 -11.79 -10.47 -7.62
CA MET A 56 -10.95 -10.17 -6.45
C MET A 56 -9.49 -10.63 -6.62
N GLU A 57 -9.25 -11.79 -7.24
CA GLU A 57 -7.88 -12.30 -7.43
C GLU A 57 -7.08 -11.44 -8.40
N ASN A 58 -7.73 -10.83 -9.39
CA ASN A 58 -7.10 -9.82 -10.24
C ASN A 58 -6.87 -8.51 -9.49
N PHE A 59 -7.80 -8.10 -8.62
CA PHE A 59 -7.64 -6.88 -7.83
C PHE A 59 -6.46 -6.96 -6.86
N ILE A 60 -6.24 -8.12 -6.24
CA ILE A 60 -5.11 -8.36 -5.33
C ILE A 60 -3.76 -8.10 -6.03
N PHE A 61 -3.62 -8.47 -7.30
CA PHE A 61 -2.42 -8.16 -8.08
C PHE A 61 -2.16 -6.64 -8.15
N TYR A 62 -3.19 -5.83 -8.41
CA TYR A 62 -3.07 -4.38 -8.50
C TYR A 62 -2.76 -3.69 -7.17
N VAL A 63 -3.31 -4.23 -6.07
CA VAL A 63 -2.99 -3.78 -4.71
C VAL A 63 -1.54 -4.14 -4.35
N LEU A 64 -1.12 -5.38 -4.62
CA LEU A 64 0.24 -5.85 -4.30
C LEU A 64 1.29 -5.01 -5.03
N MET A 65 1.05 -4.69 -6.30
CA MET A 65 1.92 -3.84 -7.13
C MET A 65 1.96 -2.38 -6.71
N ALA A 66 0.94 -1.90 -5.98
CA ALA A 66 0.94 -0.56 -5.42
C ALA A 66 1.74 -0.51 -4.11
N GLN A 67 1.66 -1.56 -3.30
CA GLN A 67 2.17 -1.58 -1.93
C GLN A 67 3.57 -2.20 -1.77
N MET A 68 4.06 -2.98 -2.73
CA MET A 68 5.33 -3.69 -2.64
C MET A 68 6.18 -3.51 -3.90
N ASP A 69 7.49 -3.44 -3.70
CA ASP A 69 8.45 -3.50 -4.82
C ASP A 69 8.56 -4.92 -5.39
N GLU A 70 8.76 -5.04 -6.69
CA GLU A 70 8.83 -6.36 -7.35
C GLU A 70 10.13 -7.12 -7.07
N SER A 71 11.19 -6.43 -6.64
CA SER A 71 12.47 -7.00 -6.26
C SER A 71 12.42 -7.70 -4.90
N GLU A 72 11.36 -7.50 -4.13
CA GLU A 72 11.16 -8.10 -2.82
C GLU A 72 11.23 -9.64 -2.87
N PRO A 73 11.64 -10.28 -1.75
CA PRO A 73 11.67 -11.73 -1.63
C PRO A 73 10.32 -12.38 -1.98
N GLU A 74 10.36 -13.49 -2.72
CA GLU A 74 9.13 -14.15 -3.19
C GLU A 74 8.20 -14.54 -2.02
N GLU A 75 8.76 -15.02 -0.90
CA GLU A 75 7.98 -15.42 0.29
C GLU A 75 7.32 -14.23 0.99
N LEU A 76 7.95 -13.05 0.99
CA LEU A 76 7.33 -11.83 1.51
C LEU A 76 6.13 -11.41 0.65
N LEU A 77 6.29 -11.42 -0.68
CA LEU A 77 5.23 -11.06 -1.61
C LEU A 77 4.04 -12.05 -1.52
N LYS A 78 4.31 -13.35 -1.30
CA LYS A 78 3.27 -14.35 -1.02
C LYS A 78 2.54 -14.06 0.30
N ALA A 79 3.27 -13.82 1.39
CA ALA A 79 2.67 -13.49 2.68
C ALA A 79 1.79 -12.24 2.58
N LYS A 80 2.28 -11.20 1.88
CA LYS A 80 1.54 -9.97 1.63
C LYS A 80 0.28 -10.20 0.79
N SER A 81 0.34 -11.04 -0.25
CA SER A 81 -0.84 -11.39 -1.06
C SER A 81 -1.94 -12.02 -0.20
N VAL A 82 -1.59 -12.93 0.72
CA VAL A 82 -2.53 -13.56 1.64
C VAL A 82 -3.12 -12.56 2.63
N ILE A 83 -2.33 -11.61 3.13
CA ILE A 83 -2.82 -10.51 3.98
C ILE A 83 -3.84 -9.64 3.23
N ILE A 84 -3.54 -9.22 2.01
CA ILE A 84 -4.44 -8.39 1.20
C ILE A 84 -5.77 -9.14 0.98
N ARG A 85 -5.70 -10.41 0.57
CA ARG A 85 -6.88 -11.27 0.35
C ARG A 85 -7.72 -11.45 1.62
N THR A 86 -7.06 -11.73 2.74
CA THR A 86 -7.71 -11.89 4.05
C THR A 86 -8.40 -10.59 4.47
N TYR A 87 -7.76 -9.43 4.25
CA TYR A 87 -8.35 -8.12 4.54
C TYR A 87 -9.59 -7.82 3.68
N ILE A 88 -9.52 -8.09 2.37
CA ILE A 88 -10.67 -7.92 1.48
C ILE A 88 -11.85 -8.75 1.96
N LEU A 89 -11.64 -10.04 2.25
CA LEU A 89 -12.71 -10.92 2.72
C LEU A 89 -13.21 -10.55 4.13
N TYR A 90 -12.33 -10.08 5.02
CA TYR A 90 -12.74 -9.53 6.31
C TYR A 90 -13.69 -8.33 6.16
N LYS A 91 -13.38 -7.40 5.23
CA LYS A 91 -14.24 -6.24 4.94
C LYS A 91 -15.53 -6.64 4.23
N MET A 92 -15.46 -7.61 3.33
CA MET A 92 -16.59 -8.09 2.55
C MET A 92 -17.59 -8.91 3.39
N LYS A 93 -17.12 -9.57 4.46
CA LYS A 93 -17.92 -10.49 5.29
C LYS A 93 -18.58 -11.57 4.41
N ASP A 94 -19.90 -11.74 4.51
CA ASP A 94 -20.66 -12.73 3.75
C ASP A 94 -21.04 -12.25 2.34
N LYS A 95 -20.74 -10.99 1.97
CA LYS A 95 -21.07 -10.47 0.65
C LYS A 95 -20.21 -11.14 -0.44
N ALA A 96 -20.70 -11.08 -1.67
CA ALA A 96 -19.94 -11.46 -2.87
C ALA A 96 -19.29 -10.26 -3.55
N GLN A 97 -19.64 -9.03 -3.16
CA GLN A 97 -19.20 -7.81 -3.81
C GLN A 97 -18.90 -6.71 -2.78
N ILE A 98 -17.86 -5.90 -3.06
CA ILE A 98 -17.50 -4.71 -2.27
C ILE A 98 -16.90 -3.64 -3.20
N ALA A 99 -17.08 -2.35 -2.85
CA ALA A 99 -16.43 -1.26 -3.56
C ALA A 99 -14.95 -1.15 -3.18
N ALA A 100 -14.10 -0.79 -4.14
CA ALA A 100 -12.68 -0.55 -3.90
C ALA A 100 -12.45 0.62 -2.92
N SER A 101 -13.33 1.62 -2.92
CA SER A 101 -13.32 2.76 -1.99
C SER A 101 -13.53 2.32 -0.54
N ASP A 102 -14.43 1.36 -0.29
CA ASP A 102 -14.71 0.82 1.06
C ASP A 102 -13.53 0.03 1.65
N LEU A 103 -12.62 -0.44 0.79
CA LEU A 103 -11.40 -1.13 1.23
C LEU A 103 -10.36 -0.15 1.76
N GLY A 104 -10.36 1.11 1.29
CA GLY A 104 -9.36 2.11 1.67
C GLY A 104 -7.92 1.71 1.34
N MET A 105 -7.72 0.83 0.34
CA MET A 105 -6.40 0.35 -0.07
C MET A 105 -5.92 1.10 -1.31
N GLU A 106 -4.65 1.46 -1.32
CA GLU A 106 -4.00 1.91 -2.55
C GLU A 106 -3.87 0.75 -3.54
N TYR A 107 -4.21 1.01 -4.79
CA TYR A 107 -4.03 0.10 -5.92
C TYR A 107 -3.65 0.90 -7.16
N ARG A 108 -2.90 0.30 -8.08
CA ARG A 108 -2.59 0.90 -9.38
C ARG A 108 -3.49 0.31 -10.44
N ASN A 109 -4.15 1.13 -11.25
CA ASN A 109 -5.04 0.58 -12.29
C ASN A 109 -4.23 -0.02 -13.46
N TYR A 110 -4.92 -0.82 -14.29
CA TYR A 110 -4.30 -1.49 -15.44
C TYR A 110 -3.61 -0.51 -16.41
N VAL A 111 -4.24 0.64 -16.68
CA VAL A 111 -3.75 1.61 -17.64
C VAL A 111 -2.45 2.24 -17.13
N GLU A 112 -2.41 2.67 -15.88
CA GLU A 112 -1.23 3.22 -15.21
C GLU A 112 -0.07 2.22 -15.22
N LEU A 113 -0.32 0.99 -14.78
CA LEU A 113 0.73 -0.05 -14.75
C LEU A 113 1.23 -0.38 -16.15
N LYS A 114 0.34 -0.57 -17.12
CA LYS A 114 0.73 -0.85 -18.51
C LYS A 114 1.60 0.28 -19.06
N ASN A 115 1.18 1.53 -18.86
CA ASN A 115 1.91 2.69 -19.36
C ASN A 115 3.26 2.85 -18.67
N SER A 116 3.32 2.75 -17.35
CA SER A 116 4.57 2.80 -16.58
C SER A 116 5.54 1.71 -17.03
N ARG A 117 5.09 0.44 -17.08
CA ARG A 117 5.94 -0.68 -17.51
C ARG A 117 6.44 -0.55 -18.94
N PHE A 118 5.60 -0.01 -19.82
CA PHE A 118 5.99 0.23 -21.20
C PHE A 118 7.03 1.35 -21.31
N GLN A 119 6.84 2.46 -20.59
CA GLN A 119 7.80 3.56 -20.56
C GLN A 119 9.16 3.13 -19.98
N ASP A 120 9.16 2.34 -18.90
CA ASP A 120 10.40 1.83 -18.29
C ASP A 120 11.15 0.92 -19.28
N PHE A 121 10.42 0.01 -19.94
CA PHE A 121 11.00 -0.84 -20.99
C PHE A 121 11.63 0.00 -22.12
N CYS A 122 10.93 1.02 -22.62
CA CYS A 122 11.45 1.89 -23.67
C CYS A 122 12.71 2.64 -23.22
N ARG A 123 12.75 3.15 -21.98
CA ARG A 123 13.92 3.82 -21.42
C ARG A 123 15.12 2.88 -21.28
N GLU A 124 14.91 1.69 -20.71
CA GLU A 124 15.95 0.67 -20.55
C GLU A 124 16.51 0.18 -21.89
N ASN A 125 15.68 0.15 -22.95
CA ASN A 125 16.01 -0.47 -24.23
C ASN A 125 16.18 0.52 -25.38
N ILE A 126 16.30 1.83 -25.09
CA ILE A 126 16.32 2.91 -26.09
C ILE A 126 17.42 2.73 -27.15
N LYS A 127 18.54 2.10 -26.77
CA LYS A 127 19.69 1.83 -27.66
C LYS A 127 19.49 0.63 -28.59
N SER A 128 18.44 -0.17 -28.39
CA SER A 128 18.15 -1.34 -29.21
C SER A 128 17.14 -1.02 -30.31
N PRO A 129 17.24 -1.64 -31.52
CA PRO A 129 16.25 -1.45 -32.58
C PRO A 129 14.82 -1.77 -32.12
N LYS A 130 14.67 -2.82 -31.29
CA LYS A 130 13.38 -3.22 -30.72
C LYS A 130 12.81 -2.19 -29.74
N GLY A 131 13.64 -1.64 -28.85
CA GLY A 131 13.21 -0.64 -27.88
C GLY A 131 12.89 0.70 -28.54
N MET A 132 13.68 1.11 -29.53
CA MET A 132 13.41 2.31 -30.32
C MET A 132 12.11 2.16 -31.13
N ALA A 133 11.90 1.02 -31.80
CA ALA A 133 10.63 0.75 -32.49
C ALA A 133 9.44 0.76 -31.54
N ALA A 134 9.55 0.16 -30.35
CA ALA A 134 8.51 0.20 -29.33
C ALA A 134 8.21 1.64 -28.89
N TYR A 135 9.25 2.43 -28.58
CA TYR A 135 9.11 3.83 -28.16
C TYR A 135 8.32 4.68 -29.16
N PHE A 136 8.63 4.58 -30.46
CA PHE A 136 7.95 5.36 -31.50
C PHE A 136 6.56 4.84 -31.87
N THR A 137 6.31 3.54 -31.76
CA THR A 137 5.06 2.93 -32.30
C THR A 137 4.04 2.56 -31.23
N GLY A 138 4.44 2.42 -29.96
CA GLY A 138 3.57 1.87 -28.92
C GLY A 138 3.31 0.36 -29.02
N ILE A 139 3.81 -0.29 -30.08
CA ILE A 139 3.55 -1.70 -30.38
C ILE A 139 4.25 -2.59 -29.35
N GLY A 140 3.53 -3.61 -28.89
CA GLY A 140 4.05 -4.58 -27.93
C GLY A 140 3.83 -4.22 -26.46
N SER A 141 3.22 -3.08 -26.14
CA SER A 141 2.92 -2.65 -24.76
C SER A 141 2.18 -3.71 -23.94
N TYR A 142 1.20 -4.40 -24.53
CA TYR A 142 0.50 -5.52 -23.87
C TYR A 142 1.43 -6.71 -23.56
N LYS A 143 2.27 -7.09 -24.53
CA LYS A 143 3.23 -8.19 -24.36
C LYS A 143 4.26 -7.85 -23.27
N ILE A 144 4.81 -6.64 -23.30
CA ILE A 144 5.76 -6.13 -22.30
C ILE A 144 5.13 -6.10 -20.92
N TYR A 145 3.89 -5.61 -20.81
CA TYR A 145 3.14 -5.63 -19.56
C TYR A 145 3.01 -7.06 -19.02
N ASN A 146 2.61 -8.03 -19.85
CA ASN A 146 2.47 -9.41 -19.41
C ASN A 146 3.81 -10.06 -19.02
N GLU A 147 4.89 -9.78 -19.75
CA GLU A 147 6.23 -10.30 -19.46
C GLU A 147 6.78 -9.71 -18.16
N LYS A 148 6.76 -8.37 -18.01
CA LYS A 148 7.27 -7.68 -16.80
C LYS A 148 6.49 -8.06 -15.54
N ASN A 149 5.19 -8.34 -15.65
CA ASN A 149 4.36 -8.68 -14.49
C ASN A 149 4.22 -10.20 -14.22
N LYS A 150 4.90 -11.06 -14.97
CA LYS A 150 4.78 -12.53 -14.86
C LYS A 150 5.13 -13.05 -13.46
N LYS A 151 6.18 -12.49 -12.82
CA LYS A 151 6.60 -12.87 -11.46
C LYS A 151 5.47 -12.67 -10.46
N ILE A 152 4.88 -11.48 -10.45
CA ILE A 152 3.86 -11.10 -9.46
C ILE A 152 2.55 -11.83 -9.71
N LYS A 153 2.13 -12.01 -10.98
CA LYS A 153 0.98 -12.86 -11.32
C LYS A 153 1.14 -14.29 -10.77
N ARG A 154 2.31 -14.90 -10.98
CA ARG A 154 2.64 -16.22 -10.42
C ARG A 154 2.57 -16.25 -8.89
N ILE A 155 2.96 -15.17 -8.21
CA ILE A 155 2.91 -15.09 -6.74
C ILE A 155 1.46 -15.07 -6.24
N VAL A 156 0.61 -14.26 -6.86
CA VAL A 156 -0.82 -14.22 -6.53
C VAL A 156 -1.45 -15.59 -6.79
N ASP A 157 -1.15 -16.22 -7.92
CA ASP A 157 -1.64 -17.56 -8.27
C ASP A 157 -1.21 -18.64 -7.26
N LYS A 158 0.06 -18.62 -6.81
CA LYS A 158 0.60 -19.56 -5.80
C LYS A 158 -0.08 -19.46 -4.44
N THR A 159 -0.75 -18.33 -4.16
CA THR A 159 -1.47 -18.08 -2.90
C THR A 159 -2.98 -17.95 -3.10
N LYS A 160 -3.48 -18.26 -4.31
CA LYS A 160 -4.89 -18.17 -4.67
C LYS A 160 -5.72 -18.97 -3.67
N GLY A 161 -6.82 -18.39 -3.22
CA GLY A 161 -7.69 -19.06 -2.24
C GLY A 161 -7.20 -19.01 -0.80
N LYS A 162 -5.94 -18.64 -0.51
CA LYS A 162 -5.38 -18.77 0.85
C LYS A 162 -5.67 -17.53 1.71
N ILE A 163 -6.30 -17.74 2.86
CA ILE A 163 -6.55 -16.70 3.87
C ILE A 163 -6.26 -17.19 5.28
N ILE A 164 -6.23 -16.27 6.24
CA ILE A 164 -6.04 -16.57 7.66
C ILE A 164 -7.40 -16.51 8.38
N LYS A 165 -7.74 -17.58 9.10
CA LYS A 165 -8.92 -17.66 9.98
C LYS A 165 -8.54 -17.99 11.42
N LYS A 166 -9.29 -17.48 12.39
CA LYS A 166 -9.23 -17.88 13.81
C LYS A 166 -10.63 -18.27 14.24
N GLN A 167 -10.77 -19.46 14.81
CA GLN A 167 -12.06 -20.00 15.27
C GLN A 167 -13.16 -19.99 14.19
N GLY A 168 -12.80 -20.23 12.92
CA GLY A 168 -13.73 -20.24 11.78
C GLY A 168 -14.03 -18.87 11.16
N GLU A 169 -13.62 -17.78 11.82
CA GLU A 169 -13.80 -16.42 11.33
C GLU A 169 -12.56 -15.89 10.61
N THR A 170 -12.77 -15.13 9.53
CA THR A 170 -11.69 -14.41 8.84
C THR A 170 -11.17 -13.31 9.75
N ILE A 171 -9.85 -13.27 9.97
CA ILE A 171 -9.24 -12.25 10.84
C ILE A 171 -9.10 -10.90 10.14
N LEU A 172 -8.96 -9.80 10.89
CA LEU A 172 -8.41 -8.54 10.36
C LEU A 172 -6.87 -8.62 10.38
N PRO A 173 -6.19 -8.75 9.23
CA PRO A 173 -4.75 -9.02 9.17
C PRO A 173 -3.95 -7.70 9.16
N LEU A 174 -3.91 -7.01 10.30
CA LEU A 174 -3.17 -5.75 10.44
C LEU A 174 -1.68 -5.93 10.11
N PHE A 175 -1.07 -4.98 9.41
CA PHE A 175 0.35 -4.99 9.07
C PHE A 175 0.88 -3.55 9.04
N HIS A 176 2.19 -3.39 9.13
CA HIS A 176 2.86 -2.08 9.08
C HIS A 176 4.26 -2.20 8.48
N ASN A 177 4.88 -1.09 8.08
CA ASN A 177 6.14 -1.12 7.35
C ASN A 177 7.31 -1.56 8.24
N ILE A 178 7.47 -0.88 9.38
CA ILE A 178 8.61 -1.05 10.29
C ILE A 178 8.08 -0.92 11.73
N SER A 179 8.33 -1.89 12.60
CA SER A 179 7.99 -1.78 14.03
C SER A 179 8.99 -0.85 14.75
N ASN A 180 8.73 -0.50 16.00
CA ASN A 180 9.73 0.16 16.86
C ASN A 180 10.74 -0.85 17.48
N GLY A 181 10.88 -2.03 16.88
CA GLY A 181 11.69 -3.15 17.38
C GLY A 181 10.86 -4.31 17.93
N LYS A 182 9.56 -4.11 18.18
CA LYS A 182 8.62 -5.14 18.63
C LYS A 182 7.20 -4.83 18.18
N THR A 183 6.44 -5.85 17.78
CA THR A 183 5.02 -5.67 17.43
C THR A 183 4.14 -5.67 18.68
N ARG A 184 2.98 -5.02 18.57
CA ARG A 184 2.03 -4.84 19.67
C ARG A 184 1.11 -6.06 19.81
N LEU A 185 0.81 -6.43 21.05
CA LEU A 185 -0.17 -7.48 21.36
C LEU A 185 -1.58 -6.95 21.14
N GLY A 186 -2.35 -7.57 20.24
CA GLY A 186 -3.67 -7.05 19.84
C GLY A 186 -4.70 -7.04 20.96
N GLU A 187 -4.75 -8.10 21.78
CA GLU A 187 -5.78 -8.22 22.83
C GLU A 187 -5.70 -7.14 23.91
N GLU A 188 -4.51 -6.66 24.22
CA GLU A 188 -4.29 -5.70 25.30
C GLU A 188 -4.82 -4.31 24.95
N ILE A 189 -4.71 -3.90 23.68
CA ILE A 189 -5.07 -2.55 23.24
C ILE A 189 -6.37 -2.53 22.47
N LEU A 190 -6.60 -3.53 21.60
CA LEU A 190 -7.77 -3.59 20.71
C LEU A 190 -8.88 -4.49 21.27
N GLY A 191 -8.59 -5.26 22.33
CA GLY A 191 -9.52 -6.16 23.01
C GLY A 191 -9.45 -7.61 22.54
N LYS A 192 -10.07 -8.51 23.33
CA LYS A 192 -9.95 -9.98 23.24
C LYS A 192 -10.17 -10.57 21.84
N LYS A 193 -11.02 -9.96 21.00
CA LYS A 193 -11.26 -10.41 19.62
C LYS A 193 -10.01 -10.36 18.71
N TYR A 194 -8.99 -9.61 19.11
CA TYR A 194 -7.71 -9.46 18.40
C TYR A 194 -6.56 -10.26 19.04
N SER A 195 -6.86 -11.26 19.87
CA SER A 195 -5.84 -12.12 20.50
C SER A 195 -4.97 -12.88 19.50
N TYR A 196 -5.39 -12.95 18.23
CA TYR A 196 -4.57 -13.51 17.17
C TYR A 196 -3.39 -12.62 16.75
N LEU A 197 -3.35 -11.32 17.09
CA LEU A 197 -2.22 -10.44 16.77
C LEU A 197 -1.14 -10.57 17.85
N LYS A 198 -0.05 -11.27 17.52
CA LYS A 198 1.04 -11.56 18.45
C LYS A 198 1.98 -10.36 18.62
N SER A 199 2.59 -10.28 19.80
CA SER A 199 3.77 -9.45 20.04
C SER A 199 5.03 -10.24 19.67
N VAL A 200 5.76 -9.75 18.68
CA VAL A 200 6.92 -10.39 18.05
C VAL A 200 8.09 -9.44 18.14
N ILE A 201 9.24 -9.93 18.59
CA ILE A 201 10.49 -9.17 18.58
C ILE A 201 11.00 -9.06 17.14
N CYS A 202 11.19 -7.83 16.66
CA CYS A 202 11.57 -7.51 15.30
C CYS A 202 12.91 -6.76 15.27
N GLN A 203 13.96 -7.36 15.84
CA GLN A 203 15.26 -6.71 16.03
C GLN A 203 15.88 -6.11 14.75
N ASN A 204 15.59 -6.69 13.58
CA ASN A 204 16.14 -6.20 12.31
C ASN A 204 15.54 -4.86 11.88
N ASP A 205 14.33 -4.52 12.35
CA ASP A 205 13.64 -3.27 11.99
C ASP A 205 14.44 -2.03 12.39
N ILE A 206 15.23 -2.13 13.47
CA ILE A 206 16.08 -1.05 13.98
C ILE A 206 17.15 -0.63 12.95
N LYS A 207 17.51 -1.52 12.02
CA LYS A 207 18.52 -1.27 10.98
C LYS A 207 17.95 -0.59 9.73
N GLU A 208 16.62 -0.49 9.62
CA GLU A 208 16.00 0.15 8.46
C GLU A 208 16.30 1.65 8.43
N LYS A 209 16.58 2.18 7.23
CA LYS A 209 16.91 3.60 7.06
C LYS A 209 15.81 4.53 7.57
N GLU A 210 14.55 4.10 7.44
CA GLU A 210 13.38 4.87 7.86
C GLU A 210 12.91 4.56 9.29
N TYR A 211 13.70 3.78 10.05
CA TYR A 211 13.36 3.39 11.42
C TYR A 211 13.27 4.61 12.36
N LEU A 212 14.21 5.55 12.28
CA LEU A 212 14.15 6.82 13.03
C LEU A 212 13.79 7.95 12.07
N CYS A 213 12.65 8.59 12.32
CA CYS A 213 12.22 9.74 11.53
C CYS A 213 12.06 10.95 12.44
N THR A 214 12.64 12.08 12.03
CA THR A 214 12.53 13.34 12.76
C THR A 214 11.76 14.36 11.93
N ARG A 215 10.84 15.05 12.57
CA ARG A 215 10.12 16.21 12.04
C ARG A 215 10.47 17.43 12.88
N TYR A 216 10.81 18.50 12.19
CA TYR A 216 11.06 19.81 12.77
C TYR A 216 9.90 20.71 12.39
N LEU A 217 9.28 21.33 13.39
CA LEU A 217 8.15 22.24 13.20
C LEU A 217 8.45 23.53 13.98
N THR A 218 8.27 24.66 13.34
CA THR A 218 8.10 25.92 14.08
C THR A 218 6.86 25.84 14.97
N VAL A 219 6.79 26.71 15.98
CA VAL A 219 5.59 26.82 16.82
C VAL A 219 4.36 27.11 15.97
N ASN A 220 4.45 27.96 14.95
CA ASN A 220 3.31 28.28 14.10
C ASN A 220 2.85 27.08 13.26
N GLU A 221 3.78 26.36 12.61
CA GLU A 221 3.43 25.16 11.84
C GLU A 221 2.79 24.08 12.71
N PHE A 222 3.28 23.88 13.93
CA PHE A 222 2.69 22.94 14.88
C PHE A 222 1.22 23.30 15.17
N LYS A 223 0.95 24.57 15.50
CA LYS A 223 -0.40 25.06 15.80
C LYS A 223 -1.35 24.97 14.60
N GLU A 224 -0.87 25.38 13.43
CA GLU A 224 -1.64 25.38 12.19
C GLU A 224 -2.01 23.96 11.78
N LYS A 225 -1.07 23.01 11.84
CA LYS A 225 -1.33 21.61 11.52
C LYS A 225 -2.36 20.96 12.45
N LEU A 226 -2.27 21.23 13.75
CA LEU A 226 -3.28 20.74 14.71
C LEU A 226 -4.66 21.34 14.40
N SER A 227 -4.73 22.66 14.23
CA SER A 227 -6.00 23.37 13.99
C SER A 227 -6.65 22.95 12.66
N ALA A 228 -5.85 22.78 11.60
CA ALA A 228 -6.32 22.33 10.28
C ALA A 228 -6.88 20.89 10.30
N ASN A 229 -6.51 20.09 11.30
CA ASN A 229 -7.04 18.75 11.53
C ASN A 229 -8.10 18.72 12.65
N GLY A 230 -8.66 19.88 13.03
CA GLY A 230 -9.75 19.98 14.01
C GLY A 230 -9.33 19.80 15.47
N ILE A 231 -8.03 19.81 15.76
CA ILE A 231 -7.51 19.67 17.13
C ILE A 231 -7.43 21.06 17.77
N VAL A 232 -8.39 21.35 18.65
CA VAL A 232 -8.46 22.60 19.42
C VAL A 232 -8.05 22.36 20.87
N VAL A 233 -7.07 23.13 21.35
CA VAL A 233 -6.49 22.93 22.69
C VAL A 233 -7.07 23.92 23.69
N PHE A 234 -7.64 23.39 24.76
CA PHE A 234 -8.21 24.14 25.87
C PHE A 234 -7.37 24.01 27.14
N LYS A 235 -7.39 25.06 27.95
CA LYS A 235 -6.95 25.05 29.34
C LYS A 235 -7.81 26.01 30.15
N ASP A 236 -8.33 25.57 31.29
CA ASP A 236 -9.20 26.35 32.17
C ASP A 236 -10.41 26.95 31.41
N GLY A 237 -10.99 26.16 30.49
CA GLY A 237 -12.15 26.56 29.67
C GLY A 237 -11.85 27.55 28.54
N LYS A 238 -10.58 27.90 28.28
CA LYS A 238 -10.19 28.83 27.21
C LYS A 238 -9.35 28.14 26.15
N GLU A 239 -9.58 28.49 24.89
CA GLU A 239 -8.70 28.07 23.80
C GLU A 239 -7.34 28.79 23.94
N ILE A 240 -6.26 28.03 24.10
CA ILE A 240 -4.94 28.59 24.39
C ILE A 240 -3.99 28.56 23.20
N LEU A 241 -4.13 27.59 22.29
CA LEU A 241 -3.10 27.29 21.30
C LEU A 241 -2.73 28.51 20.43
N LYS A 242 -3.72 29.28 20.00
CA LYS A 242 -3.55 30.48 19.14
C LYS A 242 -2.58 31.50 19.73
N ASN A 243 -2.59 31.67 21.05
CA ASN A 243 -1.85 32.73 21.74
C ASN A 243 -0.45 32.32 22.18
N ILE A 244 -0.15 31.01 22.19
CA ILE A 244 1.15 30.50 22.60
C ILE A 244 2.19 30.79 21.51
N LYS A 245 3.27 31.46 21.92
CA LYS A 245 4.43 31.77 21.06
C LYS A 245 5.68 31.02 21.46
N ASP A 246 5.79 30.68 22.74
CA ASP A 246 6.97 30.01 23.28
C ASP A 246 6.85 28.49 23.12
N LYS A 247 7.90 27.87 22.60
CA LYS A 247 8.00 26.41 22.44
C LYS A 247 8.02 25.71 23.79
N LYS A 248 8.63 26.32 24.81
CA LYS A 248 8.71 25.73 26.15
C LYS A 248 7.34 25.65 26.81
N GLU A 249 6.50 26.66 26.62
CA GLU A 249 5.11 26.62 27.06
C GLU A 249 4.34 25.47 26.40
N ILE A 250 4.48 25.25 25.09
CA ILE A 250 3.83 24.12 24.40
C ILE A 250 4.30 22.78 24.97
N ILE A 251 5.61 22.58 25.09
CA ILE A 251 6.17 21.30 25.56
C ILE A 251 5.71 20.99 26.99
N ASN A 252 5.68 21.99 27.88
CA ASN A 252 5.22 21.82 29.26
C ASN A 252 3.72 21.48 29.38
N LEU A 253 2.92 21.74 28.34
CA LEU A 253 1.52 21.37 28.30
C LEU A 253 1.29 19.96 27.78
N ILE A 254 2.30 19.33 27.16
CA ILE A 254 2.16 18.04 26.49
C ILE A 254 2.49 16.92 27.46
N THR A 255 1.59 15.95 27.56
CA THR A 255 1.83 14.65 28.20
C THR A 255 1.47 13.53 27.24
N VAL A 256 2.33 12.51 27.16
CA VAL A 256 2.18 11.38 26.24
C VAL A 256 1.87 10.13 27.05
N GLU A 257 0.67 9.57 26.87
CA GLU A 257 0.27 8.30 27.47
C GLU A 257 0.61 7.17 26.46
N LYS A 258 1.48 6.23 26.85
CA LYS A 258 1.99 5.15 25.98
C LYS A 258 1.50 3.78 26.42
N ASP A 259 1.46 2.83 25.49
CA ASP A 259 1.34 1.41 25.82
C ASP A 259 2.68 0.80 26.26
N LYS A 260 2.64 -0.47 26.67
CA LYS A 260 3.83 -1.21 27.15
C LYS A 260 4.95 -1.33 26.12
N GLU A 261 4.63 -1.20 24.82
CA GLU A 261 5.62 -1.30 23.75
C GLU A 261 6.12 0.08 23.31
N GLY A 262 5.65 1.18 23.91
CA GLY A 262 6.15 2.54 23.69
C GLY A 262 5.35 3.36 22.68
N TYR A 263 4.30 2.80 22.09
CA TYR A 263 3.43 3.55 21.18
C TYR A 263 2.51 4.46 21.98
N ALA A 264 2.46 5.74 21.65
CA ALA A 264 1.48 6.65 22.23
C ALA A 264 0.06 6.19 21.90
N LEU A 265 -0.81 6.21 22.90
CA LEU A 265 -2.24 5.97 22.80
C LEU A 265 -3.00 7.30 22.80
N LYS A 266 -2.60 8.23 23.67
CA LYS A 266 -3.22 9.54 23.83
C LYS A 266 -2.15 10.62 24.03
N ILE A 267 -2.43 11.80 23.50
CA ILE A 267 -1.66 13.02 23.73
C ILE A 267 -2.57 13.98 24.48
N ARG A 268 -2.16 14.37 25.68
CA ARG A 268 -2.81 15.45 26.43
C ARG A 268 -2.05 16.73 26.16
N ILE A 269 -2.77 17.80 25.79
CA ILE A 269 -2.23 19.14 25.63
C ILE A 269 -3.13 20.08 26.45
N GLY A 270 -2.62 20.60 27.56
CA GLY A 270 -3.49 21.27 28.54
C GLY A 270 -4.57 20.31 29.04
N ASP A 271 -5.84 20.69 28.88
CA ASP A 271 -7.00 19.87 29.27
C ASP A 271 -7.53 19.01 28.11
N THR A 272 -7.08 19.26 26.87
CA THR A 272 -7.52 18.53 25.69
C THR A 272 -6.81 17.18 25.60
N VAL A 273 -7.59 16.10 25.44
CA VAL A 273 -7.08 14.75 25.15
C VAL A 273 -7.34 14.41 23.69
N VAL A 274 -6.29 14.03 22.98
CA VAL A 274 -6.32 13.65 21.56
C VAL A 274 -5.86 12.20 21.43
N LEU A 275 -6.46 11.42 20.55
CA LEU A 275 -5.92 10.11 20.17
C LEU A 275 -4.56 10.30 19.47
N ALA A 276 -3.59 9.49 19.82
CA ALA A 276 -2.24 9.62 19.27
C ALA A 276 -2.19 9.42 17.75
N ASP A 277 -3.09 8.58 17.19
CA ASP A 277 -3.19 8.38 15.74
C ASP A 277 -3.65 9.66 15.03
N ASP A 278 -4.62 10.39 15.57
CA ASP A 278 -5.10 11.66 15.02
C ASP A 278 -4.02 12.75 15.11
N PHE A 279 -3.31 12.81 16.24
CA PHE A 279 -2.17 13.70 16.43
C PHE A 279 -1.04 13.40 15.44
N SER A 280 -0.68 12.12 15.29
CA SER A 280 0.33 11.64 14.34
C SER A 280 -0.05 12.01 12.91
N LYS A 281 -1.31 11.78 12.52
CA LYS A 281 -1.84 12.12 11.20
C LYS A 281 -1.78 13.62 10.95
N ALA A 282 -2.21 14.44 11.92
CA ALA A 282 -2.21 15.89 11.79
C ALA A 282 -0.80 16.46 11.51
N LEU A 283 0.22 15.89 12.15
CA LEU A 283 1.60 16.36 12.01
C LEU A 283 2.38 15.67 10.88
N GLY A 284 1.85 14.60 10.29
CA GLY A 284 2.52 13.81 9.25
C GLY A 284 3.68 12.99 9.81
N LEU A 285 3.47 12.36 10.96
CA LEU A 285 4.44 11.47 11.61
C LEU A 285 4.31 10.03 11.08
N ASN A 286 5.39 9.26 11.18
CA ASN A 286 5.44 7.90 10.65
C ASN A 286 4.86 6.85 11.61
N SER A 287 4.87 7.10 12.91
CA SER A 287 4.34 6.20 13.94
C SER A 287 3.91 6.98 15.18
N THR A 288 3.27 6.28 16.13
CA THR A 288 2.92 6.86 17.43
C THR A 288 3.95 6.61 18.53
N ASP A 289 5.00 5.82 18.28
CA ASP A 289 6.15 5.80 19.21
C ASP A 289 6.98 7.05 18.97
N MET A 290 6.67 8.10 19.72
CA MET A 290 7.21 9.44 19.54
C MET A 290 7.89 10.00 20.80
N SER A 291 8.87 10.86 20.59
CA SER A 291 9.40 11.84 21.55
C SER A 291 9.15 13.23 21.00
N ILE A 292 8.71 14.15 21.86
CA ILE A 292 8.38 15.54 21.51
C ILE A 292 9.24 16.43 22.41
N GLU A 293 10.11 17.22 21.79
CA GLU A 293 11.14 17.99 22.49
C GLU A 293 11.28 19.38 21.90
N GLU A 294 11.86 20.30 22.68
CA GLU A 294 12.29 21.59 22.16
C GLU A 294 13.49 21.42 21.21
N TYR A 295 13.56 22.26 20.17
CA TYR A 295 14.80 22.52 19.46
C TYR A 295 14.95 24.02 19.18
N GLU A 296 16.10 24.44 18.66
CA GLU A 296 16.46 25.85 18.47
C GLU A 296 15.34 26.70 17.85
N LYS A 297 14.71 26.22 16.76
CA LYS A 297 13.69 26.96 15.99
C LYS A 297 12.24 26.54 16.28
N GLY A 298 11.98 25.63 17.23
CA GLY A 298 10.62 25.18 17.54
C GLY A 298 10.54 23.84 18.26
N ILE A 299 9.72 22.93 17.74
CA ILE A 299 9.43 21.60 18.27
C ILE A 299 10.03 20.51 17.36
N ARG A 300 10.80 19.60 17.95
CA ARG A 300 11.37 18.42 17.29
C ARG A 300 10.58 17.20 17.74
N ILE A 301 10.06 16.46 16.77
CA ILE A 301 9.34 15.20 17.02
C ILE A 301 10.12 14.08 16.37
N THR A 302 10.58 13.12 17.16
CA THR A 302 11.28 11.93 16.68
C THR A 302 10.39 10.71 16.89
N THR A 303 10.16 9.96 15.82
CA THR A 303 9.39 8.71 15.84
C THR A 303 10.25 7.49 15.58
N LYS A 304 9.90 6.36 16.19
CA LYS A 304 10.48 5.04 15.94
C LYS A 304 9.52 4.15 15.16
N GLY A 305 10.03 3.48 14.12
CA GLY A 305 9.24 2.67 13.22
C GLY A 305 8.38 3.48 12.24
N ASN A 306 7.55 2.76 11.49
CA ASN A 306 6.67 3.26 10.45
C ASN A 306 5.38 2.41 10.43
N GLY A 307 4.30 3.01 10.96
CA GLY A 307 2.98 2.42 11.12
C GLY A 307 2.60 2.06 12.56
N HIS A 308 1.46 1.40 12.70
CA HIS A 308 0.74 1.24 13.98
C HIS A 308 1.28 0.15 14.92
N GLY A 309 2.25 -0.67 14.48
CA GLY A 309 2.89 -1.69 15.31
C GLY A 309 2.14 -3.03 15.47
N PHE A 310 0.86 -3.12 15.12
CA PHE A 310 0.12 -4.40 15.14
C PHE A 310 0.42 -5.33 13.95
N GLY A 311 0.42 -6.63 14.22
CA GLY A 311 0.52 -7.71 13.24
C GLY A 311 1.85 -7.72 12.48
N MET A 312 1.83 -8.01 11.17
CA MET A 312 3.07 -8.25 10.41
C MET A 312 3.88 -6.97 10.18
N SER A 313 5.12 -6.92 10.66
CA SER A 313 6.14 -5.95 10.21
C SER A 313 6.68 -6.39 8.85
N ILE A 314 6.57 -5.54 7.83
CA ILE A 314 7.05 -5.83 6.47
C ILE A 314 8.58 -5.96 6.46
N SER A 315 9.32 -5.10 7.18
CA SER A 315 10.78 -5.22 7.31
C SER A 315 11.20 -6.54 7.95
N TYR A 316 10.58 -6.91 9.07
CA TYR A 316 10.94 -8.17 9.71
C TYR A 316 10.54 -9.39 8.87
N ALA A 317 9.38 -9.34 8.20
CA ALA A 317 8.98 -10.37 7.25
C ALA A 317 9.96 -10.50 6.07
N ARG A 318 10.51 -9.39 5.57
CA ARG A 318 11.59 -9.38 4.57
C ARG A 318 12.84 -10.08 5.09
N TYR A 319 13.25 -9.77 6.32
CA TYR A 319 14.36 -10.44 7.00
C TYR A 319 14.13 -11.95 7.07
N LEU A 320 12.97 -12.40 7.56
CA LEU A 320 12.61 -13.82 7.66
C LEU A 320 12.64 -14.51 6.28
N ALA A 321 12.05 -13.88 5.26
CA ALA A 321 12.07 -14.40 3.90
C ALA A 321 13.50 -14.52 3.34
N GLY A 322 14.35 -13.52 3.60
CA GLY A 322 15.78 -13.54 3.23
C GLY A 322 16.58 -14.65 3.92
N HIS A 323 16.08 -15.17 5.05
CA HIS A 323 16.65 -16.31 5.77
C HIS A 323 15.90 -17.62 5.49
N GLY A 324 15.21 -17.69 4.35
CA GLY A 324 14.60 -18.93 3.84
C GLY A 324 13.29 -19.33 4.49
N LYS A 325 12.69 -18.48 5.34
CA LYS A 325 11.39 -18.79 5.94
C LYS A 325 10.28 -18.76 4.88
N PRO A 326 9.47 -19.82 4.76
CA PRO A 326 8.35 -19.83 3.83
C PRO A 326 7.23 -18.91 4.33
N TRP A 327 6.41 -18.40 3.41
CA TRP A 327 5.37 -17.41 3.70
C TRP A 327 4.38 -17.85 4.79
N GLN A 328 4.10 -19.15 4.91
CA GLN A 328 3.24 -19.70 5.95
C GLN A 328 3.84 -19.51 7.35
N GLU A 329 5.15 -19.75 7.50
CA GLU A 329 5.86 -19.52 8.77
C GLU A 329 5.97 -18.04 9.09
N ILE A 330 6.20 -17.20 8.07
CA ILE A 330 6.20 -15.74 8.22
C ILE A 330 4.85 -15.28 8.80
N LEU A 331 3.73 -15.67 8.20
CA LEU A 331 2.40 -15.30 8.72
C LEU A 331 2.14 -15.87 10.11
N SER A 332 2.49 -17.14 10.36
CA SER A 332 2.28 -17.79 11.66
C SER A 332 3.12 -17.17 12.79
N THR A 333 4.20 -16.46 12.44
CA THR A 333 5.01 -15.69 13.39
C THR A 333 4.19 -14.54 13.99
N PHE A 334 3.42 -13.82 13.17
CA PHE A 334 2.67 -12.62 13.60
C PHE A 334 1.21 -12.88 13.96
N TYR A 335 0.61 -13.93 13.39
CA TYR A 335 -0.80 -14.24 13.56
C TYR A 335 -0.99 -15.62 14.19
N ASP A 336 -1.71 -15.68 15.32
CA ASP A 336 -2.25 -16.94 15.85
C ASP A 336 -3.56 -17.28 15.14
N GLY A 337 -3.45 -17.73 13.89
CA GLY A 337 -4.55 -18.17 13.04
C GLY A 337 -4.13 -19.32 12.14
N LYS A 338 -5.12 -20.01 11.54
CA LYS A 338 -4.89 -21.08 10.57
C LYS A 338 -5.02 -20.55 9.16
N ILE A 339 -4.11 -20.96 8.29
CA ILE A 339 -4.18 -20.67 6.87
C ILE A 339 -5.08 -21.72 6.22
N VAL A 340 -6.14 -21.28 5.55
CA VAL A 340 -7.16 -22.14 4.94
C VAL A 340 -7.52 -21.65 3.54
N GLU A 341 -8.23 -22.49 2.77
CA GLU A 341 -8.91 -22.05 1.55
C GLU A 341 -10.27 -21.41 1.90
N TYR A 342 -10.65 -20.34 1.20
CA TYR A 342 -11.92 -19.63 1.41
C TYR A 342 -13.03 -20.08 0.47
#